data_AF-A0A257CP61-F1
#
_entry.id   AF-A0A257CP61-F1
#
_cell.length_a   1.000
_cell.length_b   1.000
_cell.length_c   1.000
_cell.angle_alpha   90.00
_cell.angle_beta   90.00
_cell.angle_gamma   90.00
#
_symmetry.space_group_name_H-M   'P 1'
#
loop_
_entity.id
_entity.type
_entity.pdbx_description
1 polymer ?
#
loop_
_entity_poly.entity_id
_entity_poly.type
_entity_poly.pdbx_seq_one_letter_code
_entity_poly.pdbx_strand_id
1 'polypeptide(L)'
;MRLFVLALTLTLIISSVWNRPWQNTVHFVANEHGIYFPAYPAMTLIATPQRVEWLEVPWKHISNIRLVSALGEHGKCVAMDIQVSFLEETRFFEGVGVPNDRLTKTVATVSAAYSNWPPFPAEVFSRLSTLRLTRLGVDPSHALKAIR
;
A
#
# COMPACT_ATOMS: atom_id res chain seq x y z
N MET A 1 44.89 19.79 13.16
CA MET A 1 44.62 18.45 12.59
C MET A 1 44.60 17.44 13.73
N ARG A 2 43.46 17.02 14.29
CA ARG A 2 42.75 15.79 13.87
C ARG A 2 41.35 15.72 14.51
N LEU A 3 40.58 16.81 14.45
CA LEU A 3 39.17 16.85 14.85
C LEU A 3 38.19 16.42 13.73
N PHE A 4 38.72 15.99 12.58
CA PHE A 4 37.93 15.73 11.37
C PHE A 4 37.51 14.27 11.15
N VAL A 5 37.90 13.33 12.03
CA VAL A 5 37.67 11.89 11.79
C VAL A 5 36.40 11.36 12.46
N LEU A 6 35.82 12.08 13.42
CA LEU A 6 34.59 11.67 14.11
C LEU A 6 33.29 12.08 13.41
N ALA A 7 33.35 13.04 12.48
CA ALA A 7 32.16 13.49 11.74
C ALA A 7 31.78 12.54 10.59
N LEU A 8 32.70 11.69 10.12
CA LEU A 8 32.47 10.83 8.96
C LEU A 8 31.86 9.46 9.32
N THR A 9 32.04 9.01 10.57
CA THR A 9 31.48 7.74 11.05
C THR A 9 30.06 7.85 11.58
N LEU A 10 29.59 9.06 11.95
CA LEU A 10 28.22 9.27 12.42
C LEU A 10 27.20 9.42 11.28
N THR A 11 27.63 9.82 10.08
CA THR A 11 26.75 9.95 8.90
C THR A 11 26.40 8.63 8.21
N LEU A 12 27.03 7.51 8.60
CA LEU A 12 26.84 6.22 7.94
C LEU A 12 25.88 5.25 8.65
N ILE A 13 25.32 5.64 9.81
CA ILE A 13 24.35 4.81 10.56
C ILE A 13 22.89 5.24 10.30
N ILE A 14 22.64 6.37 9.61
CA ILE A 14 21.27 6.85 9.35
C ILE A 14 20.71 6.36 8.00
N SER A 15 21.55 5.85 7.10
CA SER A 15 21.07 5.39 5.77
C SER A 15 20.57 3.94 5.74
N SER A 16 20.83 3.13 6.78
CA SER A 16 20.43 1.71 6.77
C SER A 16 19.03 1.45 7.35
N VAL A 17 18.40 2.44 8.00
CA VAL A 17 17.00 2.34 8.45
C VAL A 17 16.01 2.71 7.33
N TRP A 18 16.49 3.37 6.26
CA TRP A 18 15.69 3.81 5.12
C TRP A 18 15.84 2.94 3.87
N ASN A 19 16.86 2.08 3.81
CA ASN A 19 16.95 1.03 2.82
C ASN A 19 16.34 -0.26 3.38
N ARG A 20 15.02 -0.28 3.59
CA ARG A 20 14.30 -1.55 3.42
C ARG A 20 14.18 -1.73 1.90
N PRO A 21 15.06 -2.50 1.22
CA PRO A 21 14.78 -2.88 -0.16
C PRO A 21 13.38 -3.52 -0.14
N TRP A 22 12.48 -2.94 -0.93
CA TRP A 22 11.10 -3.38 -1.04
C TRP A 22 11.06 -4.89 -1.34
N GLN A 23 10.77 -5.70 -0.31
CA GLN A 23 10.30 -7.07 -0.43
C GLN A 23 8.78 -7.16 -0.16
N ASN A 24 8.07 -6.02 -0.15
CA ASN A 24 6.64 -5.98 0.14
C ASN A 24 5.82 -6.14 -1.14
N THR A 25 5.92 -7.32 -1.73
CA THR A 25 4.95 -7.86 -2.69
C THR A 25 3.67 -8.27 -1.95
N VAL A 26 3.01 -7.34 -1.26
CA VAL A 26 1.69 -7.62 -0.66
C VAL A 26 0.69 -7.66 -1.81
N HIS A 27 0.32 -8.87 -2.22
CA HIS A 27 -0.59 -9.12 -3.32
C HIS A 27 -2.04 -9.00 -2.83
N PHE A 28 -2.79 -7.99 -3.28
CA PHE A 28 -4.22 -7.95 -3.03
C PHE A 28 -5.01 -8.59 -4.19
N VAL A 29 -6.19 -9.12 -3.89
CA VAL A 29 -7.17 -9.62 -4.87
C VAL A 29 -8.44 -8.80 -4.74
N ALA A 30 -9.08 -8.44 -5.84
CA ALA A 30 -10.33 -7.67 -5.81
C ALA A 30 -11.44 -8.41 -6.56
N ASN A 31 -12.65 -8.40 -6.02
CA ASN A 31 -13.84 -8.97 -6.64
C ASN A 31 -15.08 -8.07 -6.37
N GLU A 32 -16.28 -8.60 -6.60
CA GLU A 32 -17.54 -7.92 -6.34
C GLU A 32 -17.81 -7.57 -4.86
N HIS A 33 -17.23 -8.30 -3.91
CA HIS A 33 -17.46 -8.13 -2.48
C HIS A 33 -16.51 -7.10 -1.87
N GLY A 34 -15.27 -7.05 -2.36
CA GLY A 34 -14.27 -6.11 -1.84
C GLY A 34 -12.87 -6.37 -2.35
N ILE A 35 -11.89 -5.94 -1.55
CA ILE A 35 -10.47 -6.24 -1.75
C ILE A 35 -9.98 -7.11 -0.60
N TYR A 36 -9.22 -8.14 -0.94
CA TYR A 36 -8.64 -9.11 -0.03
C TYR A 36 -7.15 -8.85 0.10
N PHE A 37 -6.67 -8.70 1.33
CA PHE A 37 -5.27 -8.46 1.65
C PHE A 37 -4.71 -9.65 2.45
N PRO A 38 -3.57 -10.22 2.06
CA PRO A 38 -2.94 -11.28 2.82
C PRO A 38 -2.33 -10.69 4.09
N ALA A 39 -2.35 -11.44 5.17
CA ALA A 39 -1.57 -11.11 6.35
C ALA A 39 -0.10 -11.04 5.96
N TYR A 40 0.60 -10.05 6.50
CA TYR A 40 2.04 -9.98 6.30
C TYR A 40 2.66 -11.24 6.93
N PRO A 41 3.45 -12.03 6.20
CA PRO A 41 4.14 -13.14 6.84
C PRO A 41 5.12 -12.53 7.82
N ALA A 42 4.78 -12.56 9.11
CA ALA A 42 5.78 -12.43 10.15
C ALA A 42 6.85 -13.47 9.81
N MET A 43 8.10 -13.05 9.61
CA MET A 43 9.24 -13.94 9.42
C MET A 43 9.32 -14.89 10.62
N THR A 44 8.58 -16.01 10.57
CA THR A 44 8.72 -17.08 11.54
C THR A 44 9.83 -17.98 11.06
N LEU A 45 10.90 -18.06 11.87
CA LEU A 45 12.10 -18.88 11.66
C LEU A 45 11.83 -20.40 11.61
N ILE A 46 10.58 -20.83 11.49
CA ILE A 46 10.14 -22.21 11.56
C ILE A 46 9.37 -22.51 10.28
N ALA A 47 9.87 -23.47 9.50
CA ALA A 47 9.37 -23.86 8.19
C ALA A 47 8.05 -24.64 8.25
N THR A 48 7.08 -24.19 9.04
CA THR A 48 5.71 -24.69 8.94
C THR A 48 4.97 -23.89 7.87
N PRO A 49 4.27 -24.55 6.93
CA PRO A 49 3.42 -23.85 5.98
C PRO A 49 2.27 -23.20 6.75
N GLN A 50 2.44 -21.94 7.15
CA GLN A 50 1.35 -21.16 7.73
C GLN A 50 0.33 -20.91 6.62
N ARG A 51 -0.95 -21.20 6.90
CA ARG A 51 -2.04 -20.76 6.04
C ARG A 51 -1.95 -19.24 5.93
N VAL A 52 -1.83 -18.73 4.72
CA VAL A 52 -1.92 -17.30 4.46
C VAL A 52 -3.34 -16.87 4.80
N GLU A 53 -3.46 -16.10 5.89
CA GLU A 53 -4.73 -15.50 6.27
C GLU A 53 -5.02 -14.30 5.37
N TRP A 54 -6.30 -14.07 5.10
CA TRP A 54 -6.77 -12.99 4.25
C TRP A 54 -7.74 -12.11 5.02
N LEU A 55 -7.55 -10.80 4.92
CA LEU A 55 -8.51 -9.79 5.36
C LEU A 55 -9.38 -9.40 4.17
N GLU A 56 -10.68 -9.63 4.26
CA GLU A 56 -11.66 -9.05 3.36
C GLU A 56 -12.00 -7.62 3.79
N VAL A 57 -11.79 -6.65 2.90
CA VAL A 57 -12.23 -5.26 3.09
C VAL A 57 -13.35 -4.95 2.10
N PRO A 58 -14.60 -4.77 2.55
CA PRO A 58 -15.70 -4.41 1.68
C PRO A 58 -15.49 -3.07 0.98
N TRP A 59 -16.03 -2.90 -0.24
CA TRP A 59 -15.87 -1.66 -1.03
C TRP A 59 -16.28 -0.37 -0.30
N LYS A 60 -17.23 -0.45 0.64
CA LYS A 60 -17.66 0.70 1.48
C LYS A 60 -16.56 1.24 2.40
N HIS A 61 -15.56 0.42 2.73
CA HIS A 61 -14.42 0.78 3.58
C HIS A 61 -13.18 1.17 2.76
N ILE A 62 -13.32 1.24 1.43
CA ILE A 62 -12.25 1.60 0.49
C ILE A 62 -12.61 2.91 -0.17
N SER A 63 -11.68 3.85 -0.13
CA SER A 63 -11.86 5.19 -0.69
C SER A 63 -10.57 5.70 -1.32
N ASN A 64 -10.70 6.83 -2.04
CA ASN A 64 -9.56 7.57 -2.58
C ASN A 64 -8.53 6.71 -3.35
N ILE A 65 -9.04 5.81 -4.21
CA ILE A 65 -8.20 5.02 -5.12
C ILE A 65 -7.58 5.99 -6.12
N ARG A 66 -6.26 5.97 -6.28
CA ARG A 66 -5.54 6.98 -7.08
C ARG A 66 -4.16 6.50 -7.55
N LEU A 67 -3.61 7.20 -8.54
CA LEU A 67 -2.26 6.99 -9.06
C LEU A 67 -1.30 8.04 -8.50
N VAL A 68 -0.37 7.59 -7.68
CA VAL A 68 0.58 8.47 -6.96
C VAL A 68 1.97 7.83 -6.94
N SER A 69 2.96 8.47 -6.33
CA SER A 69 4.24 7.80 -6.03
C SER A 69 4.26 7.39 -4.57
N ALA A 70 4.96 6.31 -4.24
CA ALA A 70 5.24 5.99 -2.85
C ALA A 70 6.35 6.91 -2.31
N LEU A 71 6.34 7.21 -1.01
CA LEU A 71 7.42 7.95 -0.36
C LEU A 71 8.74 7.20 -0.50
N GLY A 72 9.76 7.88 -1.02
CA GLY A 72 11.11 7.32 -1.18
C GLY A 72 11.32 6.48 -2.45
N GLU A 73 10.33 6.40 -3.35
CA GLU A 73 10.37 5.54 -4.53
C GLU A 73 10.26 6.33 -5.85
N HIS A 74 10.81 5.75 -6.92
CA HIS A 74 10.65 6.25 -8.29
C HIS A 74 9.54 5.46 -9.00
N GLY A 75 8.59 6.17 -9.63
CA GLY A 75 7.51 5.56 -10.41
C GLY A 75 6.12 5.79 -9.83
N LYS A 76 5.08 5.32 -10.54
CA LYS A 76 3.68 5.39 -10.09
C LYS A 76 3.25 4.08 -9.44
N CYS A 77 2.38 4.19 -8.45
CA CYS A 77 1.70 3.12 -7.74
C CYS A 77 0.20 3.38 -7.68
N VAL A 78 -0.57 2.34 -7.36
CA VAL A 78 -1.97 2.52 -6.95
C VAL A 78 -1.98 2.70 -5.44
N ALA A 79 -2.58 3.78 -4.98
CA ALA A 79 -2.84 4.02 -3.57
C ALA A 79 -4.33 4.07 -3.28
N MET A 80 -4.70 3.73 -2.05
CA MET A 80 -6.08 3.79 -1.57
C MET A 80 -6.12 3.99 -0.05
N ASP A 81 -7.21 4.58 0.42
CA ASP A 81 -7.46 4.77 1.84
C ASP A 81 -8.43 3.68 2.32
N ILE A 82 -7.99 2.92 3.32
CA ILE A 82 -8.63 1.69 3.79
C ILE A 82 -9.04 1.89 5.25
N GLN A 83 -10.34 1.74 5.53
CA GLN A 83 -10.86 1.79 6.90
C GLN A 83 -10.76 0.42 7.57
N VAL A 84 -9.92 0.35 8.60
CA VAL A 84 -9.64 -0.88 9.36
C VAL A 84 -9.41 -0.57 10.84
N SER A 85 -9.61 -1.58 11.69
CA SER A 85 -9.24 -1.52 13.09
C SER A 85 -7.72 -1.45 13.28
N PHE A 86 -7.29 -1.01 14.47
CA PHE A 86 -5.87 -0.98 14.82
C PHE A 86 -5.21 -2.36 14.72
N LEU A 87 -5.91 -3.42 15.13
CA LEU A 87 -5.39 -4.78 15.06
C LEU A 87 -5.18 -5.24 13.61
N GLU A 88 -6.13 -4.94 12.73
CA GLU A 88 -6.02 -5.23 11.30
C GLU A 88 -4.91 -4.42 10.64
N GLU A 89 -4.76 -3.13 10.98
CA GLU A 89 -3.63 -2.30 10.53
C GLU A 89 -2.30 -2.99 10.85
N THR A 90 -2.08 -3.37 12.11
CA THR A 90 -0.81 -3.99 12.54
C THR A 90 -0.56 -5.35 11.89
N ARG A 91 -1.61 -6.10 11.53
CA ARG A 91 -1.47 -7.49 11.05
C ARG A 91 -1.37 -7.59 9.53
N PHE A 92 -2.06 -6.72 8.81
CA PHE A 92 -2.19 -6.79 7.35
C PHE A 92 -1.47 -5.65 6.62
N PHE A 93 -1.20 -4.54 7.31
CA PHE A 93 -0.66 -3.33 6.67
C PHE A 93 0.66 -2.85 7.28
N GLU A 94 1.24 -3.60 8.21
CA GLU A 94 2.58 -3.31 8.72
C GLU A 94 3.60 -3.36 7.57
N GLY A 95 4.30 -2.24 7.37
CA GLY A 95 5.30 -2.10 6.31
C GLY A 95 4.73 -1.87 4.91
N VAL A 96 3.41 -1.79 4.71
CA VAL A 96 2.84 -1.41 3.41
C VAL A 96 3.32 0.00 3.02
N GLY A 97 3.55 0.20 1.72
CA GLY A 97 4.00 1.47 1.18
C GLY A 97 3.10 2.63 1.58
N VAL A 98 3.71 3.80 1.76
CA VAL A 98 2.98 5.02 2.11
C VAL A 98 2.96 5.94 0.89
N PRO A 99 1.78 6.41 0.45
CA PRO A 99 1.71 7.31 -0.69
C PRO A 99 2.30 8.69 -0.35
N ASN A 100 2.96 9.32 -1.32
CA ASN A 100 3.67 10.59 -1.15
C ASN A 100 2.75 11.80 -0.97
N ASP A 101 1.50 11.66 -1.37
CA ASP A 101 0.46 12.67 -1.25
C ASP A 101 -0.41 12.48 -0.01
N ARG A 102 -0.01 11.62 0.93
CA ARG A 102 -0.78 11.41 2.16
C ARG A 102 -1.00 12.74 2.88
N LEU A 103 -2.27 13.08 3.09
CA LEU A 103 -2.65 14.07 4.07
C LEU A 103 -2.70 13.35 5.43
N THR A 104 -2.48 14.09 6.51
CA THR A 104 -2.38 13.60 7.91
C THR A 104 -3.26 12.38 8.22
N LYS A 105 -2.68 11.35 8.85
CA LYS A 105 -3.34 10.07 9.19
C LYS A 105 -4.66 10.33 9.94
N THR A 106 -5.78 10.02 9.31
CA THR A 106 -7.10 9.97 9.97
C THR A 106 -7.18 8.74 10.87
N VAL A 107 -7.89 8.86 11.99
CA VAL A 107 -8.11 7.73 12.91
C VAL A 107 -8.76 6.57 12.14
N ALA A 108 -8.26 5.36 12.35
CA ALA A 108 -8.75 4.12 11.72
C ALA A 108 -8.68 4.07 10.17
N THR A 109 -7.83 4.90 9.54
CA THR A 109 -7.60 4.86 8.10
C THR A 109 -6.13 4.58 7.79
N VAL A 110 -5.89 3.58 6.94
CA VAL A 110 -4.58 3.25 6.38
C VAL A 110 -4.53 3.75 4.94
N SER A 111 -3.59 4.66 4.65
CA SER A 111 -3.27 5.05 3.27
C SER A 111 -2.19 4.11 2.74
N ALA A 112 -2.60 3.09 1.99
CA ALA A 112 -1.75 2.04 1.47
C ALA A 112 -1.35 2.33 0.01
N ALA A 113 -0.07 2.20 -0.31
CA ALA A 113 0.48 2.31 -1.66
C ALA A 113 1.13 0.99 -2.11
N TYR A 114 0.77 0.53 -3.30
CA TYR A 114 1.26 -0.72 -3.89
C TYR A 114 2.02 -0.42 -5.19
N SER A 115 3.36 -0.32 -5.07
CA SER A 115 4.31 -0.20 -6.18
C SER A 115 4.84 -1.57 -6.61
N ASN A 116 5.25 -1.71 -7.87
CA ASN A 116 5.80 -2.94 -8.48
C ASN A 116 4.85 -4.14 -8.58
N TRP A 117 3.77 -4.15 -7.84
CA TRP A 117 2.68 -5.10 -8.01
C TRP A 117 1.35 -4.44 -7.63
N PRO A 118 0.29 -4.58 -8.46
CA PRO A 118 0.29 -5.22 -9.77
C PRO A 118 1.10 -4.46 -10.85
N PRO A 119 1.62 -5.14 -11.89
CA PRO A 119 2.25 -4.48 -13.03
C PRO A 119 1.18 -3.60 -13.73
N PHE A 120 1.60 -2.48 -14.30
CA PHE A 120 0.71 -1.51 -14.97
C PHE A 120 -0.27 -0.80 -14.00
N PRO A 121 0.24 0.10 -13.14
CA PRO A 121 -0.58 0.78 -12.12
C PRO A 121 -1.80 1.51 -12.71
N ALA A 122 -1.67 2.10 -13.91
CA ALA A 122 -2.78 2.79 -14.58
C ALA A 122 -3.95 1.86 -14.95
N GLU A 123 -3.66 0.66 -15.46
CA GLU A 123 -4.69 -0.32 -15.80
C GLU A 123 -5.41 -0.81 -14.54
N VAL A 124 -4.64 -1.06 -13.49
CA VAL A 124 -5.17 -1.52 -12.20
C VAL A 124 -6.07 -0.47 -11.58
N PHE A 125 -5.62 0.79 -11.57
CA PHE A 125 -6.43 1.91 -11.14
C PHE A 125 -7.77 1.97 -11.89
N SER A 126 -7.75 1.82 -13.23
CA SER A 126 -8.95 1.81 -14.05
C SER A 126 -9.89 0.64 -13.69
N ARG A 127 -9.36 -0.58 -13.55
CA ARG A 127 -10.14 -1.78 -13.19
C ARG A 127 -10.77 -1.64 -11.79
N LEU A 128 -9.99 -1.23 -10.79
CA LEU A 128 -10.49 -1.05 -9.42
C LEU A 128 -11.54 0.05 -9.33
N SER A 129 -11.33 1.18 -10.03
CA SER A 129 -12.30 2.27 -10.06
C SER A 129 -13.61 1.83 -10.69
N THR A 130 -13.54 1.07 -11.80
CA THR A 130 -14.73 0.53 -12.48
C THR A 130 -15.51 -0.43 -11.57
N LEU A 131 -14.81 -1.37 -10.93
CA LEU A 131 -15.41 -2.33 -9.99
C LEU A 131 -16.10 -1.59 -8.84
N ARG A 132 -15.42 -0.65 -8.19
CA ARG A 132 -15.96 0.13 -7.08
C ARG A 132 -17.21 0.92 -7.48
N LEU A 133 -17.17 1.65 -8.60
CA LEU A 133 -18.31 2.45 -9.06
C LEU A 133 -19.52 1.58 -9.38
N THR A 134 -19.29 0.47 -10.10
CA THR A 134 -20.34 -0.52 -10.40
C THR A 134 -21.02 -1.02 -9.12
N ARG A 135 -20.23 -1.28 -8.07
CA ARG A 135 -20.76 -1.79 -6.79
C ARG A 135 -21.45 -0.74 -5.94
N LEU A 136 -21.05 0.51 -6.06
CA LEU A 136 -21.74 1.63 -5.42
C LEU A 136 -22.99 2.08 -6.20
N GLY A 137 -23.34 1.40 -7.30
CA GLY A 137 -24.48 1.76 -8.15
C GLY A 137 -24.26 3.06 -8.94
N VAL A 138 -23.00 3.47 -9.14
CA VAL A 138 -22.62 4.67 -9.87
C VAL A 138 -22.18 4.27 -11.28
N ASP A 139 -22.71 4.95 -12.30
CA ASP A 139 -22.33 4.70 -13.69
C ASP A 139 -20.84 5.02 -13.92
N PRO A 140 -20.00 4.02 -14.29
CA PRO A 140 -18.56 4.21 -14.49
C PRO A 140 -18.21 5.07 -15.72
N SER A 141 -19.15 5.28 -16.66
CA SER A 141 -18.92 6.06 -17.88
C SER A 141 -18.60 7.54 -17.63
N HIS A 142 -19.02 8.08 -16.49
CA HIS A 142 -18.74 9.45 -16.08
C HIS A 142 -17.35 9.64 -15.45
N ALA A 143 -16.79 8.62 -14.79
CA ALA A 143 -15.52 8.73 -14.05
C ALA A 143 -14.28 8.46 -14.92
N LEU A 144 -14.39 7.59 -15.93
CA LEU A 144 -13.26 7.21 -16.80
C LEU A 144 -12.85 8.30 -17.81
N LYS A 145 -13.64 9.37 -17.96
CA LYS A 145 -13.28 10.53 -18.80
C LYS A 145 -12.09 11.34 -18.26
N ALA A 146 -11.76 11.21 -16.98
CA ALA A 146 -10.65 11.93 -16.34
C ALA A 146 -9.27 11.23 -16.51
N ILE A 147 -9.21 10.08 -17.18
CA ILE A 147 -7.99 9.25 -17.31
C ILE A 147 -7.33 9.42 -18.70
N ARG A 148 -7.91 10.23 -19.59
CA ARG A 148 -7.28 10.58 -20.88
C ARG A 148 -6.44 11.85 -20.79
#